data_AF-A0A8J6XYK5-F1
#
_entry.id   AF-A0A8J6XYK5-F1
#
_cell.length_a   1.000
_cell.length_b   1.000
_cell.length_c   1.000
_cell.angle_alpha   90.00
_cell.angle_beta   90.00
_cell.angle_gamma   90.00
#
_symmetry.space_group_name_H-M   'P 1'
#
loop_
_entity.id
_entity.type
_entity.pdbx_description
1 polymer ?
#
loop_
_entity_poly.entity_id
_entity_poly.type
_entity_poly.pdbx_seq_one_letter_code
_entity_poly.pdbx_strand_id
1 'polypeptide(L)'
;MMDQGRQSEQDSYDVVRSRLQERGYLQHGIERFLLKEMVSAASPLRAVVRTALKAALLGAPLLGGILAVATVAVNRPMLGAADGLIIWAWLALMAGPVLFVLDLAAAGILALLAGRRGAMSGDGFRGGLLVGLPLLGYLVLLWWFGTPGLGLAADILFAAAALAVAAAVGWCARFVSIAGVIGRTGEVPARGRAGFAALTMVLLPLAAVLFLLPRAGGMQEGMPPAGFQVQDSPHTLVFIGVDGLDSNLVQALAGRGAVDRLLAAMEGGSVFPTSREPGKQPPEIWTTLLTGTPPQVHRVTAVDEESLPGVATPIRKGTAPLPLAAALGFLLPSRTMPATGVHRSVRTLWEIAGLKQPTAAVGWWASWPAQDNPAGGYVVTDRALPKLLSNAPGDRDTAPASLYKRLGDDHAVETPDREAGFQRWFGDLAAGAEVSRILRESHLIDHFALKTLGTLLEDPGVRSGYAYLPGLDILRTRLLGRTESAGIAGILETEQALQRYVAWLDHEIGSGQRPRGDEYFVLVADPGRSATGQEEGFVLVNGPGVTAGCVGPVLDPVQVAPLVLGLLGFPRSEELAPFPDTTCLKGADAGSVPAIRSYGRRSTPTSGVVSDFDPELMERLRSLGYVQ
;
A
#
# COMPACT_ATOMS: atom_id res chain seq x y z
N MET A 1 -30.00 54.41 -28.47
CA MET A 1 -29.16 54.12 -27.28
C MET A 1 -28.38 52.81 -27.37
N MET A 2 -28.93 51.72 -27.91
CA MET A 2 -28.16 50.46 -28.09
C MET A 2 -26.97 50.57 -29.08
N ASP A 3 -27.04 51.46 -30.07
CA ASP A 3 -25.99 51.59 -31.11
C ASP A 3 -24.77 52.40 -30.64
N GLN A 4 -24.99 53.44 -29.82
CA GLN A 4 -23.91 54.27 -29.25
C GLN A 4 -23.08 53.51 -28.20
N GLY A 5 -23.70 52.62 -27.42
CA GLY A 5 -22.98 51.77 -26.47
C GLY A 5 -22.02 50.81 -27.18
N ARG A 6 -22.46 50.22 -28.30
CA ARG A 6 -21.66 49.30 -29.12
C ARG A 6 -20.46 49.99 -29.78
N GLN A 7 -20.64 51.20 -30.30
CA GLN A 7 -19.54 51.99 -30.88
C GLN A 7 -18.50 52.39 -29.82
N SER A 8 -18.92 52.82 -28.63
CA SER A 8 -17.99 53.20 -27.55
C SER A 8 -17.15 52.02 -27.02
N GLU A 9 -17.75 50.83 -26.98
CA GLU A 9 -17.03 49.61 -26.61
C GLU A 9 -16.02 49.21 -27.69
N GLN A 10 -16.40 49.31 -28.97
CA GLN A 10 -15.56 48.94 -30.11
C GLN A 10 -14.31 49.84 -30.23
N ASP A 11 -14.47 51.14 -30.02
CA ASP A 11 -13.35 52.10 -29.97
C ASP A 11 -12.38 51.79 -28.82
N SER A 12 -12.89 51.37 -27.66
CA SER A 12 -12.06 50.97 -26.51
C SER A 12 -11.22 49.72 -26.79
N TYR A 13 -11.76 48.73 -27.52
CA TYR A 13 -11.02 47.52 -27.89
C TYR A 13 -9.91 47.78 -28.90
N ASP A 14 -10.15 48.64 -29.90
CA ASP A 14 -9.14 48.99 -30.89
C ASP A 14 -8.00 49.81 -30.25
N VAL A 15 -8.30 50.60 -29.21
CA VAL A 15 -7.29 51.27 -28.37
C VAL A 15 -6.47 50.26 -27.54
N VAL A 16 -7.10 49.26 -26.92
CA VAL A 16 -6.36 48.23 -26.18
C VAL A 16 -5.50 47.38 -27.11
N ARG A 17 -6.02 47.02 -28.29
CA ARG A 17 -5.32 46.24 -29.31
C ARG A 17 -4.10 46.98 -29.87
N SER A 18 -4.27 48.24 -30.27
CA SER A 18 -3.16 49.09 -30.77
C SER A 18 -2.08 49.24 -29.71
N ARG A 19 -2.44 49.53 -28.46
CA ARG A 19 -1.49 49.60 -27.34
C ARG A 19 -0.78 48.28 -27.08
N LEU A 20 -1.46 47.14 -27.17
CA LEU A 20 -0.81 45.83 -27.06
C LEU A 20 0.17 45.57 -28.21
N GLN A 21 -0.14 45.99 -29.44
CA GLN A 21 0.75 45.88 -30.59
C GLN A 21 1.97 46.81 -30.47
N GLU A 22 1.76 48.08 -30.09
CA GLU A 22 2.82 49.07 -29.87
C GLU A 22 3.78 48.64 -28.77
N ARG A 23 3.25 48.06 -27.68
CA ARG A 23 4.06 47.50 -26.59
C ARG A 23 4.64 46.12 -26.92
N GLY A 24 4.33 45.56 -28.09
CA GLY A 24 4.89 44.34 -28.63
C GLY A 24 4.28 43.03 -28.10
N TYR A 25 3.12 43.03 -27.44
CA TYR A 25 2.48 41.86 -26.81
C TYR A 25 1.69 40.92 -27.76
N LEU A 26 1.77 41.14 -29.07
CA LEU A 26 1.05 40.34 -30.09
C LEU A 26 1.96 39.89 -31.23
N GLN A 27 3.27 39.79 -30.98
CA GLN A 27 4.26 39.48 -32.01
C GLN A 27 4.34 37.99 -32.33
N HIS A 28 4.05 37.12 -31.35
CA HIS A 28 4.16 35.67 -31.51
C HIS A 28 2.80 34.96 -31.48
N GLY A 29 2.73 33.76 -32.08
CA GLY A 29 1.49 32.98 -32.19
C GLY A 29 0.83 32.66 -30.84
N ILE A 30 1.62 32.29 -29.84
CA ILE A 30 1.12 31.95 -28.49
C ILE A 30 0.61 33.20 -27.76
N GLU A 31 1.29 34.34 -27.88
CA GLU A 31 0.86 35.61 -27.27
C GLU A 31 -0.51 36.03 -27.84
N ARG A 32 -0.68 35.92 -29.16
CA ARG A 32 -1.96 36.19 -29.83
C ARG A 32 -3.05 35.21 -29.39
N PHE A 33 -2.72 33.94 -29.18
CA PHE A 33 -3.68 32.94 -28.71
C PHE A 33 -4.19 33.25 -27.30
N LEU A 34 -3.28 33.55 -26.36
CA LEU A 34 -3.59 33.83 -24.96
C LEU A 34 -4.37 35.15 -24.82
N LEU A 35 -3.88 36.23 -25.42
CA LEU A 35 -4.46 37.57 -25.27
C LEU A 35 -5.62 37.87 -26.23
N LYS A 36 -6.02 36.94 -27.10
CA LYS A 36 -7.12 37.13 -28.08
C LYS A 36 -8.38 37.72 -27.45
N GLU A 37 -8.74 37.26 -26.26
CA GLU A 37 -9.99 37.65 -25.58
C GLU A 37 -9.94 39.06 -25.02
N MET A 38 -8.75 39.60 -24.72
CA MET A 38 -8.61 41.01 -24.31
C MET A 38 -8.98 41.99 -25.42
N VAL A 39 -8.98 41.50 -26.67
CA VAL A 39 -9.31 42.27 -27.87
C VAL A 39 -10.77 42.08 -28.28
N SER A 40 -11.48 41.10 -27.72
CA SER A 40 -12.83 40.71 -28.18
C SER A 40 -13.89 40.49 -27.10
N ALA A 41 -13.55 40.55 -25.81
CA ALA A 41 -14.47 40.22 -24.72
C ALA A 41 -15.17 41.46 -24.15
N ALA A 42 -16.51 41.42 -24.10
CA ALA A 42 -17.39 42.45 -23.51
C ALA A 42 -17.16 42.72 -21.99
N SER A 43 -16.32 41.95 -21.30
CA SER A 43 -16.08 42.07 -19.86
C SER A 43 -14.62 41.73 -19.52
N PRO A 44 -13.92 42.57 -18.74
CA PRO A 44 -12.54 42.32 -18.33
C PRO A 44 -12.38 41.02 -17.53
N LEU A 45 -13.35 40.71 -16.65
CA LEU A 45 -13.37 39.48 -15.88
C LEU A 45 -13.44 38.25 -16.79
N ARG A 46 -14.29 38.27 -17.83
CA ARG A 46 -14.38 37.17 -18.80
C ARG A 46 -13.07 36.99 -19.58
N ALA A 47 -12.39 38.08 -19.92
CA ALA A 47 -11.11 38.03 -20.61
C ALA A 47 -10.02 37.38 -19.74
N VAL A 48 -9.94 37.74 -18.45
CA VAL A 48 -9.01 37.14 -17.49
C VAL A 48 -9.28 35.64 -17.33
N VAL A 49 -10.55 35.26 -17.09
CA VAL A 49 -10.96 33.86 -16.92
C VAL A 49 -10.62 33.02 -18.16
N ARG A 50 -10.92 33.50 -19.37
CA ARG A 50 -10.58 32.75 -20.59
C ARG A 50 -9.08 32.68 -20.86
N THR A 51 -8.34 33.73 -20.52
CA THR A 51 -6.87 33.73 -20.64
C THR A 51 -6.26 32.74 -19.66
N ALA A 52 -6.74 32.69 -18.42
CA ALA A 52 -6.36 31.69 -17.41
C ALA A 52 -6.67 30.27 -17.88
N LEU A 53 -7.86 30.04 -18.48
CA LEU A 53 -8.23 28.72 -19.01
C LEU A 53 -7.27 28.26 -20.12
N LYS A 54 -6.90 29.16 -21.04
CA LYS A 54 -5.93 28.85 -22.11
C LYS A 54 -4.52 28.62 -21.56
N ALA A 55 -4.09 29.41 -20.57
CA ALA A 55 -2.80 29.24 -19.91
C ALA A 55 -2.71 27.89 -19.19
N ALA A 56 -3.76 27.53 -18.43
CA ALA A 56 -3.89 26.24 -17.78
C ALA A 56 -3.89 25.08 -18.79
N LEU A 57 -4.60 25.21 -19.92
CA LEU A 57 -4.62 24.18 -20.98
C LEU A 57 -3.23 23.92 -21.58
N LEU A 58 -2.37 24.95 -21.67
CA LEU A 58 -0.99 24.82 -22.15
C LEU A 58 -0.04 24.28 -21.07
N GLY A 59 -0.21 24.71 -19.81
CA GLY A 59 0.66 24.31 -18.70
C GLY A 59 0.37 22.91 -18.16
N ALA A 60 -0.88 22.47 -18.20
CA ALA A 60 -1.31 21.23 -17.57
C ALA A 60 -0.68 19.96 -18.17
N PRO A 61 -0.53 19.81 -19.50
CA PRO A 61 0.20 18.68 -20.08
C PRO A 61 1.67 18.60 -19.67
N LEU A 62 2.32 19.75 -19.48
CA LEU A 62 3.73 19.84 -19.07
C LEU A 62 3.90 19.45 -17.60
N LEU A 63 3.04 19.98 -16.73
CA LEU A 63 3.04 19.63 -15.30
C LEU A 63 2.64 18.17 -15.09
N GLY A 64 1.60 17.70 -15.77
CA GLY A 64 1.22 16.29 -15.76
C GLY A 64 2.34 15.38 -16.25
N GLY A 65 3.10 15.82 -17.27
CA GLY A 65 4.24 15.08 -17.84
C GLY A 65 5.34 14.81 -16.82
N ILE A 66 5.84 15.87 -16.17
CA ILE A 66 6.91 15.70 -15.18
C ILE A 66 6.45 14.89 -13.95
N LEU A 67 5.21 15.09 -13.51
CA LEU A 67 4.64 14.31 -12.41
C LEU A 67 4.48 12.84 -12.79
N ALA A 68 4.02 12.53 -14.01
CA ALA A 68 3.92 11.15 -14.49
C ALA A 68 5.28 10.46 -14.58
N VAL A 69 6.31 11.16 -15.09
CA VAL A 69 7.69 10.64 -15.13
C VAL A 69 8.20 10.37 -13.72
N ALA A 70 7.96 11.28 -12.78
CA ALA A 70 8.33 11.08 -11.37
C ALA A 70 7.62 9.84 -10.80
N THR A 71 6.30 9.72 -10.97
CA THR A 71 5.52 8.57 -10.49
C THR A 71 6.02 7.26 -11.10
N VAL A 72 6.26 7.21 -12.41
CA VAL A 72 6.81 6.02 -13.07
C VAL A 72 8.20 5.68 -12.53
N ALA A 73 9.07 6.66 -12.36
CA ALA A 73 10.42 6.46 -11.84
C ALA A 73 10.44 5.87 -10.43
N VAL A 74 9.53 6.31 -9.55
CA VAL A 74 9.38 5.82 -8.17
C VAL A 74 8.84 4.40 -8.10
N ASN A 75 7.97 4.04 -9.04
CA ASN A 75 7.31 2.74 -9.07
C ASN A 75 7.94 1.82 -10.13
N ARG A 76 9.19 2.06 -10.55
CA ARG A 76 9.93 1.08 -11.37
C ARG A 76 10.30 -0.14 -10.52
N PRO A 77 10.28 -1.36 -11.09
CA PRO A 77 10.00 -1.69 -12.49
C PRO A 77 8.51 -1.89 -12.82
N MET A 78 7.62 -1.59 -11.89
CA MET A 78 6.23 -2.06 -11.90
C MET A 78 5.36 -1.34 -12.95
N LEU A 79 5.59 -0.04 -13.18
CA LEU A 79 4.84 0.75 -14.17
C LEU A 79 5.50 0.72 -15.57
N GLY A 80 4.71 0.34 -16.57
CA GLY A 80 5.11 0.36 -17.97
C GLY A 80 4.89 1.72 -18.66
N ALA A 81 5.27 1.81 -19.94
CA ALA A 81 5.05 3.02 -20.74
C ALA A 81 3.55 3.33 -20.96
N ALA A 82 2.72 2.30 -21.08
CA ALA A 82 1.27 2.44 -21.22
C ALA A 82 0.63 3.02 -19.94
N ASP A 83 1.01 2.51 -18.76
CA ASP A 83 0.59 3.07 -17.47
C ASP A 83 1.02 4.53 -17.34
N GLY A 84 2.25 4.84 -17.76
CA GLY A 84 2.77 6.20 -17.77
C GLY A 84 1.94 7.18 -18.59
N LEU A 85 1.40 6.75 -19.74
CA LEU A 85 0.52 7.58 -20.58
C LEU A 85 -0.83 7.86 -19.90
N ILE A 86 -1.40 6.84 -19.23
CA ILE A 86 -2.68 6.95 -18.52
C ILE A 86 -2.51 7.85 -17.29
N ILE A 87 -1.43 7.65 -16.53
CA ILE A 87 -1.06 8.52 -15.40
C ILE A 87 -0.85 9.96 -15.88
N TRP A 88 -0.17 10.15 -17.01
CA TRP A 88 -0.02 11.48 -17.61
C TRP A 88 -1.36 12.13 -17.93
N ALA A 89 -2.29 11.42 -18.56
CA ALA A 89 -3.60 11.96 -18.91
C ALA A 89 -4.38 12.40 -17.66
N TRP A 90 -4.40 11.57 -16.61
CA TRP A 90 -5.04 11.90 -15.33
C TRP A 90 -4.37 13.10 -14.65
N LEU A 91 -3.05 13.12 -14.54
CA LEU A 91 -2.32 14.21 -13.90
C LEU A 91 -2.43 15.51 -14.69
N ALA A 92 -2.46 15.46 -16.03
CA ALA A 92 -2.69 16.62 -16.87
C ALA A 92 -4.13 17.16 -16.68
N LEU A 93 -5.14 16.29 -16.62
CA LEU A 93 -6.52 16.69 -16.35
C LEU A 93 -6.63 17.42 -15.00
N MET A 94 -5.94 16.94 -13.96
CA MET A 94 -5.96 17.52 -12.62
C MET A 94 -5.10 18.79 -12.48
N ALA A 95 -3.99 18.86 -13.21
CA ALA A 95 -3.13 20.04 -13.22
C ALA A 95 -3.86 21.27 -13.78
N GLY A 96 -4.81 21.09 -14.72
CA GLY A 96 -5.57 22.18 -15.32
C GLY A 96 -6.29 23.07 -14.31
N PRO A 97 -7.24 22.54 -13.50
CA PRO A 97 -7.93 23.31 -12.47
C PRO A 97 -7.00 23.97 -11.45
N VAL A 98 -5.94 23.28 -11.02
CA VAL A 98 -4.96 23.82 -10.07
C VAL A 98 -4.24 25.03 -10.66
N LEU A 99 -3.72 24.90 -11.89
CA LEU A 99 -3.06 26.01 -12.58
C LEU A 99 -4.01 27.16 -12.86
N PHE A 100 -5.26 26.87 -13.23
CA PHE A 100 -6.29 27.88 -13.44
C PHE A 100 -6.55 28.73 -12.18
N VAL A 101 -6.67 28.09 -11.01
CA VAL A 101 -6.86 28.79 -9.73
C VAL A 101 -5.62 29.61 -9.36
N LEU A 102 -4.41 29.05 -9.52
CA LEU A 102 -3.16 29.76 -9.26
C LEU A 102 -3.02 31.00 -10.15
N ASP A 103 -3.34 30.86 -11.44
CA ASP A 103 -3.31 31.94 -12.42
C ASP A 103 -4.30 33.06 -12.07
N LEU A 104 -5.53 32.71 -11.68
CA LEU A 104 -6.53 33.68 -11.23
C LEU A 104 -6.12 34.39 -9.94
N ALA A 105 -5.54 33.66 -8.98
CA ALA A 105 -5.04 34.23 -7.74
C ALA A 105 -3.90 35.22 -8.00
N ALA A 106 -2.91 34.84 -8.81
CA ALA A 106 -1.80 35.71 -9.20
C ALA A 106 -2.29 36.97 -9.94
N ALA A 107 -3.20 36.80 -10.90
CA ALA A 107 -3.80 37.92 -11.63
C ALA A 107 -4.62 38.84 -10.71
N GLY A 108 -5.40 38.29 -9.78
CA GLY A 108 -6.18 39.04 -8.80
C GLY A 108 -5.30 39.85 -7.84
N ILE A 109 -4.26 39.24 -7.28
CA ILE A 109 -3.29 39.91 -6.41
C ILE A 109 -2.65 41.10 -7.15
N LEU A 110 -2.19 40.90 -8.38
CA LEU A 110 -1.55 41.96 -9.15
C LEU A 110 -2.52 43.04 -9.61
N ALA A 111 -3.75 42.68 -9.98
CA ALA A 111 -4.80 43.63 -10.30
C ALA A 111 -5.12 44.54 -9.11
N LEU A 112 -5.26 43.97 -7.90
CA LEU A 112 -5.51 44.74 -6.67
C LEU A 112 -4.36 45.69 -6.35
N LEU A 113 -3.12 45.24 -6.48
CA LEU A 113 -1.94 46.08 -6.28
C LEU A 113 -1.87 47.20 -7.31
N ALA A 114 -2.06 46.89 -8.60
CA ALA A 114 -2.04 47.86 -9.68
C ALA A 114 -3.17 48.90 -9.55
N GLY A 115 -4.34 48.51 -9.03
CA GLY A 115 -5.43 49.45 -8.73
C GLY A 115 -5.07 50.51 -7.68
N ARG A 116 -4.03 50.28 -6.85
CA ARG A 116 -3.53 51.25 -5.86
C ARG A 116 -2.35 52.09 -6.37
N ARG A 117 -1.50 51.51 -7.23
CA ARG A 117 -0.21 52.12 -7.63
C ARG A 117 -0.07 52.43 -9.12
N GLY A 118 -1.08 52.14 -9.93
CA GLY A 118 -1.00 52.15 -11.39
C GLY A 118 -0.30 50.92 -11.98
N ALA A 119 -0.40 50.72 -13.30
CA ALA A 119 0.29 49.64 -13.99
C ALA A 119 1.80 49.94 -14.08
N MET A 120 2.65 49.00 -13.65
CA MET A 120 4.11 49.17 -13.70
C MET A 120 4.77 48.25 -14.73
N SER A 121 5.94 48.66 -15.21
CA SER A 121 6.84 47.77 -15.96
C SER A 121 7.24 46.57 -15.09
N GLY A 122 7.00 45.36 -15.60
CA GLY A 122 7.37 44.11 -14.91
C GLY A 122 6.23 43.42 -14.14
N ASP A 123 5.01 43.96 -14.12
CA ASP A 123 3.87 43.30 -13.46
C ASP A 123 3.58 41.91 -14.03
N GLY A 124 3.72 41.73 -15.35
CA GLY A 124 3.65 40.41 -15.96
C GLY A 124 4.74 39.45 -15.48
N PHE A 125 5.97 39.94 -15.25
CA PHE A 125 7.07 39.10 -14.76
C PHE A 125 6.84 38.66 -13.31
N ARG A 126 6.35 39.57 -12.45
CA ARG A 126 5.94 39.26 -11.07
C ARG A 126 4.82 38.21 -11.05
N GLY A 127 3.88 38.29 -11.97
CA GLY A 127 2.80 37.31 -12.11
C GLY A 127 3.32 35.92 -12.45
N GLY A 128 4.29 35.85 -13.36
CA GLY A 128 4.97 34.61 -13.67
C GLY A 128 5.76 34.02 -12.50
N LEU A 129 6.39 34.86 -11.67
CA LEU A 129 7.08 34.42 -10.45
C LEU A 129 6.11 33.92 -9.37
N LEU A 130 4.96 34.57 -9.19
CA LEU A 130 3.94 34.16 -8.22
C LEU A 130 3.40 32.75 -8.46
N VAL A 131 3.45 32.27 -9.70
CA VAL A 131 3.06 30.89 -10.06
C VAL A 131 4.28 29.98 -10.18
N GLY A 132 5.35 30.42 -10.84
CA GLY A 132 6.53 29.60 -11.12
C GLY A 132 7.35 29.23 -9.88
N LEU A 133 7.49 30.12 -8.89
CA LEU A 133 8.26 29.84 -7.67
C LEU A 133 7.59 28.77 -6.78
N PRO A 134 6.29 28.89 -6.42
CA PRO A 134 5.61 27.82 -5.67
C PRO A 134 5.62 26.49 -6.40
N LEU A 135 5.46 26.51 -7.72
CA LEU A 135 5.50 25.29 -8.53
C LEU A 135 6.88 24.62 -8.51
N LEU A 136 7.95 25.38 -8.66
CA LEU A 136 9.31 24.85 -8.54
C LEU A 136 9.57 24.30 -7.13
N GLY A 137 9.16 25.03 -6.09
CA GLY A 137 9.27 24.57 -4.71
C GLY A 137 8.52 23.25 -4.47
N TYR A 138 7.32 23.12 -5.04
CA TYR A 138 6.55 21.89 -4.99
C TYR A 138 7.27 20.71 -5.68
N LEU A 139 7.83 20.91 -6.87
CA LEU A 139 8.57 19.88 -7.60
C LEU A 139 9.86 19.46 -6.88
N VAL A 140 10.54 20.40 -6.21
CA VAL A 140 11.68 20.11 -5.34
C VAL A 140 11.26 19.26 -4.15
N LEU A 141 10.18 19.61 -3.46
CA LEU A 141 9.66 18.81 -2.34
C LEU A 141 9.29 17.40 -2.80
N LEU A 142 8.65 17.28 -3.97
CA LEU A 142 8.29 15.99 -4.56
C LEU A 142 9.54 15.14 -4.85
N TRP A 143 10.60 15.76 -5.37
CA TRP A 143 11.86 15.07 -5.60
C TRP A 143 12.51 14.61 -4.28
N TRP A 144 12.52 15.46 -3.25
CA TRP A 144 13.16 15.16 -1.97
C TRP A 144 12.50 14.01 -1.21
N PHE A 145 11.17 13.96 -1.20
CA PHE A 145 10.41 12.98 -0.44
C PHE A 145 9.99 11.75 -1.26
N GLY A 146 9.88 11.90 -2.59
CA GLY A 146 9.26 10.90 -3.44
C GLY A 146 10.23 10.03 -4.24
N THR A 147 11.38 10.56 -4.68
CA THR A 147 12.23 9.86 -5.67
C THR A 147 13.29 8.96 -5.03
N PRO A 148 13.36 7.65 -5.38
CA PRO A 148 14.50 6.82 -5.01
C PRO A 148 15.77 7.38 -5.65
N GLY A 149 16.93 7.15 -5.02
CA GLY A 149 18.23 7.63 -5.50
C GLY A 149 18.65 6.96 -6.81
N LEU A 150 18.10 7.42 -7.94
CA LEU A 150 18.36 6.93 -9.30
C LEU A 150 19.71 7.39 -9.89
N GLY A 151 20.54 8.04 -9.05
CA GLY A 151 21.87 8.53 -9.41
C GLY A 151 21.88 9.98 -9.91
N LEU A 152 23.08 10.57 -9.90
CA LEU A 152 23.31 12.00 -10.17
C LEU A 152 22.75 12.47 -11.52
N ALA A 153 22.85 11.65 -12.57
CA ALA A 153 22.38 12.01 -13.90
C ALA A 153 20.84 12.16 -13.96
N ALA A 154 20.11 11.27 -13.28
CA ALA A 154 18.64 11.34 -13.21
C ALA A 154 18.19 12.57 -12.41
N ASP A 155 18.92 12.91 -11.36
CA ASP A 155 18.66 14.09 -10.54
C ASP A 155 18.85 15.39 -11.32
N ILE A 156 19.93 15.49 -12.09
CA ILE A 156 20.18 16.64 -12.98
C ILE A 156 19.08 16.77 -14.03
N LEU A 157 18.68 15.66 -14.65
CA LEU A 157 17.63 15.65 -15.66
C LEU A 157 16.28 16.08 -15.09
N PHE A 158 15.93 15.59 -13.89
CA PHE A 158 14.70 15.99 -13.20
C PHE A 158 14.72 17.46 -12.83
N ALA A 159 15.83 17.97 -12.26
CA ALA A 159 15.98 19.38 -11.92
C ALA A 159 15.84 20.29 -13.15
N ALA A 160 16.46 19.91 -14.27
CA ALA A 160 16.35 20.64 -15.53
C ALA A 160 14.91 20.64 -16.07
N ALA A 161 14.22 19.49 -16.01
CA ALA A 161 12.82 19.39 -16.40
C ALA A 161 11.91 20.22 -15.49
N ALA A 162 12.11 20.16 -14.17
CA ALA A 162 11.33 20.92 -13.19
C ALA A 162 11.47 22.43 -13.39
N LEU A 163 12.70 22.89 -13.63
CA LEU A 163 12.99 24.27 -13.97
C LEU A 163 12.29 24.69 -15.27
N ALA A 164 12.39 23.88 -16.33
CA ALA A 164 11.77 24.17 -17.62
C ALA A 164 10.23 24.24 -17.53
N VAL A 165 9.61 23.30 -16.82
CA VAL A 165 8.16 23.28 -16.60
C VAL A 165 7.71 24.47 -15.77
N ALA A 166 8.38 24.77 -14.65
CA ALA A 166 8.05 25.92 -13.82
C ALA A 166 8.20 27.24 -14.58
N ALA A 167 9.24 27.37 -15.41
CA ALA A 167 9.45 28.53 -16.26
C ALA A 167 8.37 28.65 -17.36
N ALA A 168 7.97 27.54 -17.99
CA ALA A 168 6.93 27.54 -19.03
C ALA A 168 5.56 27.93 -18.47
N VAL A 169 5.17 27.34 -17.33
CA VAL A 169 3.92 27.66 -16.63
C VAL A 169 3.92 29.12 -16.16
N GLY A 170 5.00 29.58 -15.51
CA GLY A 170 5.11 30.98 -15.09
C GLY A 170 5.10 31.95 -16.27
N TRP A 171 5.64 31.56 -17.43
CA TRP A 171 5.57 32.37 -18.64
C TRP A 171 4.15 32.50 -19.20
N CYS A 172 3.32 31.45 -19.10
CA CYS A 172 1.88 31.56 -19.43
C CYS A 172 1.14 32.44 -18.42
N ALA A 173 1.38 32.24 -17.12
CA ALA A 173 0.77 32.99 -16.01
C ALA A 173 1.01 34.51 -16.09
N ARG A 174 2.15 34.91 -16.66
CA ARG A 174 2.47 36.31 -16.97
C ARG A 174 1.37 36.98 -17.81
N PHE A 175 0.84 36.31 -18.83
CA PHE A 175 -0.17 36.89 -19.72
C PHE A 175 -1.53 36.99 -19.04
N VAL A 176 -1.87 36.02 -18.19
CA VAL A 176 -3.07 36.08 -17.35
C VAL A 176 -2.99 37.27 -16.38
N SER A 177 -1.83 37.47 -15.78
CA SER A 177 -1.59 38.59 -14.87
C SER A 177 -1.65 39.95 -15.58
N ILE A 178 -1.14 40.04 -16.81
CA ILE A 178 -1.28 41.24 -17.65
C ILE A 178 -2.76 41.52 -17.97
N ALA A 179 -3.53 40.49 -18.33
CA ALA A 179 -4.96 40.62 -18.56
C ALA A 179 -5.68 41.13 -17.29
N GLY A 180 -5.30 40.63 -16.11
CA GLY A 180 -5.85 41.08 -14.82
C GLY A 180 -5.56 42.55 -14.52
N VAL A 181 -4.31 42.98 -14.73
CA VAL A 181 -3.92 44.38 -14.55
C VAL A 181 -4.66 45.29 -15.51
N ILE A 182 -4.66 45.00 -16.82
CA ILE A 182 -5.39 45.78 -17.83
C ILE A 182 -6.88 45.87 -17.47
N GLY A 183 -7.47 44.75 -17.05
CA GLY A 183 -8.89 44.71 -16.70
C GLY A 183 -9.25 45.57 -15.49
N ARG A 184 -8.29 45.84 -14.59
CA ARG A 184 -8.51 46.63 -13.37
C ARG A 184 -8.13 48.10 -13.51
N THR A 185 -7.14 48.42 -14.32
CA THR A 185 -6.59 49.78 -14.48
C THR A 185 -6.92 50.43 -15.82
N GLY A 186 -7.29 49.65 -16.85
CA GLY A 186 -7.42 50.14 -18.23
C GLY A 186 -6.09 50.44 -18.92
N GLU A 187 -4.96 50.26 -18.23
CA GLU A 187 -3.62 50.57 -18.72
C GLU A 187 -2.89 49.30 -19.17
N VAL A 188 -2.20 49.38 -20.31
CA VAL A 188 -1.34 48.29 -20.80
C VAL A 188 0.06 48.43 -20.18
N PRO A 189 0.50 47.50 -19.31
CA PRO A 189 1.82 47.57 -18.70
C PRO A 189 2.92 47.54 -19.77
N ALA A 190 3.98 48.33 -19.59
CA ALA A 190 5.13 48.31 -20.51
C ALA A 190 5.77 46.91 -20.58
N ARG A 191 6.17 46.46 -21.77
CA ARG A 191 6.89 45.19 -21.98
C ARG A 191 8.28 45.28 -21.34
N GLY A 192 8.44 44.63 -20.19
CA GLY A 192 9.75 44.46 -19.57
C GLY A 192 10.65 43.58 -20.44
N ARG A 193 11.97 43.83 -20.40
CA ARG A 193 13.01 43.01 -21.07
C ARG A 193 13.09 41.58 -20.53
N ALA A 194 12.53 41.33 -19.36
CA ALA A 194 12.49 40.01 -18.72
C ALA A 194 11.49 39.09 -19.45
N GLY A 195 12.00 38.20 -20.30
CA GLY A 195 11.25 37.12 -20.99
C GLY A 195 11.33 35.78 -20.28
N PHE A 196 11.03 34.69 -20.99
CA PHE A 196 11.20 33.31 -20.52
C PHE A 196 12.60 33.03 -19.95
N ALA A 197 13.64 33.56 -20.62
CA ALA A 197 15.03 33.44 -20.17
C ALA A 197 15.30 34.10 -18.81
N ALA A 198 14.66 35.24 -18.51
CA ALA A 198 14.83 35.91 -17.22
C ALA A 198 14.16 35.14 -16.08
N LEU A 199 13.00 34.51 -16.34
CA LEU A 199 12.34 33.65 -15.37
C LEU A 199 13.22 32.42 -15.07
N THR A 200 13.77 31.82 -16.12
CA THR A 200 14.72 30.69 -15.99
C THR A 200 15.96 31.09 -15.20
N MET A 201 16.57 32.25 -15.47
CA MET A 201 17.75 32.73 -14.74
C MET A 201 17.48 33.01 -13.26
N VAL A 202 16.27 33.44 -12.88
CA VAL A 202 15.90 33.65 -11.47
C VAL A 202 15.64 32.32 -10.76
N LEU A 203 15.02 31.36 -11.46
CA LEU A 203 14.68 30.05 -10.90
C LEU A 203 15.89 29.10 -10.83
N LEU A 204 16.86 29.24 -11.74
CA LEU A 204 18.06 28.40 -11.83
C LEU A 204 18.90 28.34 -10.55
N PRO A 205 19.31 29.45 -9.89
CA PRO A 205 20.10 29.37 -8.66
C PRO A 205 19.33 28.71 -7.52
N LEU A 206 18.01 28.92 -7.44
CA LEU A 206 17.16 28.26 -6.45
C LEU A 206 17.08 26.75 -6.71
N ALA A 207 16.90 26.33 -7.97
CA ALA A 207 16.98 24.93 -8.34
C ALA A 207 18.36 24.34 -8.00
N ALA A 208 19.45 24.99 -8.43
CA ALA A 208 20.80 24.51 -8.17
C ALA A 208 21.08 24.32 -6.67
N VAL A 209 20.71 25.28 -5.82
CA VAL A 209 20.92 25.16 -4.36
C VAL A 209 20.06 24.05 -3.75
N LEU A 210 18.77 23.99 -4.10
CA LEU A 210 17.84 23.04 -3.48
C LEU A 210 18.09 21.59 -3.90
N PHE A 211 18.52 21.35 -5.14
CA PHE A 211 18.84 20.01 -5.64
C PHE A 211 20.25 19.53 -5.21
N LEU A 212 21.14 20.43 -4.75
CA LEU A 212 22.49 20.08 -4.26
C LEU A 212 22.55 19.76 -2.76
N LEU A 213 21.47 20.00 -2.01
CA LEU A 213 21.43 19.68 -0.58
C LEU A 213 21.36 18.15 -0.35
N PRO A 214 22.07 17.61 0.67
CA PRO A 214 22.09 16.18 0.96
C PRO A 214 20.67 15.62 1.15
N ARG A 215 20.35 14.52 0.48
CA ARG A 215 19.09 13.79 0.70
C ARG A 215 19.10 13.12 2.08
N ALA A 216 17.97 13.18 2.79
CA ALA A 216 17.69 12.19 3.84
C ALA A 216 17.60 10.81 3.17
N GLY A 217 18.38 9.84 3.65
CA GLY A 217 18.56 8.55 2.98
C GLY A 217 17.23 7.84 2.73
N GLY A 218 16.87 7.67 1.44
CA GLY A 218 15.74 6.84 1.04
C GLY A 218 16.05 5.35 1.16
N MET A 219 15.05 4.53 1.49
CA MET A 219 15.17 3.07 1.53
C MET A 219 15.59 2.54 0.15
N GLN A 220 16.73 1.86 0.06
CA GLN A 220 17.19 1.19 -1.17
C GLN A 220 16.40 -0.10 -1.41
N GLU A 221 15.73 -0.18 -2.56
CA GLU A 221 15.08 -1.41 -3.04
C GLU A 221 16.10 -2.37 -3.66
N GLY A 222 15.86 -3.68 -3.55
CA GLY A 222 16.71 -4.71 -4.16
C GLY A 222 18.05 -4.97 -3.44
N MET A 223 18.22 -4.52 -2.19
CA MET A 223 19.41 -4.83 -1.41
C MET A 223 19.54 -6.36 -1.22
N PRO A 224 20.65 -6.99 -1.66
CA PRO A 224 20.88 -8.41 -1.41
C PRO A 224 21.07 -8.67 0.10
N PRO A 225 20.80 -9.89 0.57
CA PRO A 225 21.10 -10.26 1.95
C PRO A 225 22.59 -10.08 2.26
N ALA A 226 22.90 -9.66 3.49
CA ALA A 226 24.27 -9.76 3.99
C ALA A 226 24.73 -11.23 3.99
N GLY A 227 26.02 -11.49 3.91
CA GLY A 227 26.55 -12.85 4.08
C GLY A 227 26.36 -13.31 5.53
N PHE A 228 25.71 -14.44 5.74
CA PHE A 228 25.50 -15.02 7.07
C PHE A 228 25.52 -16.55 7.07
N GLN A 229 25.77 -17.11 8.26
CA GLN A 229 25.64 -18.52 8.58
C GLN A 229 24.48 -18.70 9.55
N VAL A 230 23.78 -19.83 9.41
CA VAL A 230 22.75 -20.26 10.36
C VAL A 230 23.42 -21.26 11.28
N GLN A 231 23.09 -21.22 12.57
CA GLN A 231 23.58 -22.25 13.49
C GLN A 231 23.01 -23.60 13.07
N ASP A 232 23.88 -24.58 12.82
CA ASP A 232 23.45 -25.93 12.44
C ASP A 232 22.54 -26.49 13.53
N SER A 233 21.28 -26.67 13.17
CA SER A 233 20.22 -27.12 14.06
C SER A 233 19.53 -28.32 13.42
N PRO A 234 19.38 -29.44 14.14
CA PRO A 234 18.57 -30.56 13.65
C PRO A 234 17.08 -30.20 13.65
N HIS A 235 16.70 -29.03 14.19
CA HIS A 235 15.32 -28.73 14.45
C HIS A 235 14.49 -28.41 13.21
N THR A 236 13.25 -28.90 13.20
CA THR A 236 12.20 -28.50 12.25
C THR A 236 11.22 -27.56 12.94
N LEU A 237 10.45 -26.81 12.16
CA LEU A 237 9.47 -25.85 12.70
C LEU A 237 8.12 -26.00 12.02
N VAL A 238 7.05 -26.01 12.81
CA VAL A 238 5.69 -25.79 12.34
C VAL A 238 5.13 -24.53 12.99
N PHE A 239 4.73 -23.56 12.17
CA PHE A 239 4.18 -22.29 12.59
C PHE A 239 2.73 -22.15 12.12
N ILE A 240 1.80 -21.99 13.06
CA ILE A 240 0.36 -21.85 12.78
C ILE A 240 -0.13 -20.49 13.29
N GLY A 241 -0.61 -19.65 12.38
CA GLY A 241 -1.30 -18.41 12.74
C GLY A 241 -2.81 -18.61 12.76
N VAL A 242 -3.46 -18.39 13.90
CA VAL A 242 -4.92 -18.49 14.07
C VAL A 242 -5.49 -17.09 14.27
N ASP A 243 -6.31 -16.65 13.31
CA ASP A 243 -6.99 -15.36 13.38
C ASP A 243 -8.35 -15.47 14.05
N GLY A 244 -8.68 -14.54 14.95
CA GLY A 244 -9.91 -14.52 15.72
C GLY A 244 -9.87 -15.34 17.02
N LEU A 245 -8.72 -15.93 17.36
CA LEU A 245 -8.49 -16.64 18.63
C LEU A 245 -7.78 -15.71 19.61
N ASP A 246 -8.40 -15.46 20.76
CA ASP A 246 -7.84 -14.62 21.82
C ASP A 246 -7.95 -15.29 23.19
N SER A 247 -7.20 -14.76 24.15
CA SER A 247 -7.12 -15.28 25.51
C SER A 247 -8.48 -15.30 26.22
N ASN A 248 -9.36 -14.35 25.93
CA ASN A 248 -10.70 -14.30 26.52
C ASN A 248 -11.59 -15.42 25.97
N LEU A 249 -11.50 -15.70 24.66
CA LEU A 249 -12.21 -16.81 24.02
C LEU A 249 -11.72 -18.15 24.55
N VAL A 250 -10.40 -18.33 24.69
CA VAL A 250 -9.83 -19.55 25.30
C VAL A 250 -10.35 -19.73 26.72
N GLN A 251 -10.30 -18.68 27.54
CA GLN A 251 -10.79 -18.74 28.92
C GLN A 251 -12.29 -19.06 29.00
N ALA A 252 -13.11 -18.48 28.12
CA ALA A 252 -14.54 -18.72 28.06
C ALA A 252 -14.90 -20.17 27.67
N LEU A 253 -14.03 -20.84 26.91
CA LEU A 253 -14.25 -22.18 26.38
C LEU A 253 -13.54 -23.30 27.16
N ALA A 254 -12.60 -22.97 28.05
CA ALA A 254 -11.84 -23.93 28.87
C ALA A 254 -12.76 -24.89 29.65
N GLY A 255 -13.79 -24.37 30.32
CA GLY A 255 -14.73 -25.20 31.09
C GLY A 255 -15.68 -26.07 30.24
N ARG A 256 -15.62 -25.97 28.91
CA ARG A 256 -16.52 -26.64 27.97
C ARG A 256 -15.85 -27.74 27.15
N GLY A 257 -14.57 -28.01 27.39
CA GLY A 257 -13.81 -29.04 26.67
C GLY A 257 -13.41 -28.68 25.24
N ALA A 258 -13.67 -27.45 24.80
CA ALA A 258 -13.46 -27.05 23.40
C ALA A 258 -12.02 -26.61 23.08
N VAL A 259 -11.17 -26.46 24.10
CA VAL A 259 -9.77 -26.01 23.98
C VAL A 259 -8.81 -26.88 24.79
N ASP A 260 -9.21 -28.12 25.09
CA ASP A 260 -8.46 -29.00 26.02
C ASP A 260 -7.05 -29.31 25.52
N ARG A 261 -6.85 -29.48 24.20
CA ARG A 261 -5.53 -29.78 23.65
C ARG A 261 -4.64 -28.53 23.69
N LEU A 262 -5.19 -27.38 23.34
CA LEU A 262 -4.53 -26.09 23.43
C LEU A 262 -4.09 -25.80 24.87
N LEU A 263 -4.96 -26.00 25.86
CA LEU A 263 -4.61 -25.83 27.27
C LEU A 263 -3.46 -26.77 27.69
N ALA A 264 -3.54 -28.04 27.31
CA ALA A 264 -2.45 -28.99 27.56
C ALA A 264 -1.13 -28.59 26.87
N ALA A 265 -1.20 -28.00 25.68
CA ALA A 265 -0.03 -27.48 24.98
C ALA A 265 0.54 -26.22 25.65
N MET A 266 -0.31 -25.32 26.14
CA MET A 266 0.09 -24.16 26.95
C MET A 266 0.78 -24.57 28.25
N GLU A 267 0.26 -25.60 28.93
CA GLU A 267 0.88 -26.17 30.13
C GLU A 267 2.23 -26.84 29.82
N GLY A 268 2.33 -27.55 28.69
CA GLY A 268 3.55 -28.21 28.24
C GLY A 268 4.58 -27.28 27.58
N GLY A 269 4.21 -26.03 27.29
CA GLY A 269 5.00 -25.09 26.51
C GLY A 269 5.30 -23.79 27.24
N SER A 270 5.73 -22.78 26.49
CA SER A 270 5.84 -21.41 26.97
C SER A 270 4.88 -20.51 26.21
N VAL A 271 4.20 -19.62 26.94
CA VAL A 271 3.21 -18.70 26.39
C VAL A 271 3.73 -17.27 26.54
N PHE A 272 3.65 -16.50 25.47
CA PHE A 272 4.01 -15.10 25.44
C PHE A 272 2.78 -14.30 25.03
N PRO A 273 2.17 -13.49 25.92
CA PRO A 273 1.07 -12.62 25.54
C PRO A 273 1.51 -11.66 24.42
N THR A 274 0.58 -11.24 23.55
CA THR A 274 0.90 -10.27 22.48
C THR A 274 0.11 -8.98 22.63
N SER A 275 0.78 -7.87 22.31
CA SER A 275 0.15 -6.55 22.34
C SER A 275 -0.63 -6.25 21.05
N ARG A 276 -1.82 -5.65 21.16
CA ARG A 276 -2.70 -5.38 20.01
C ARG A 276 -3.41 -4.02 20.08
N GLU A 277 -3.21 -3.17 19.09
CA GLU A 277 -3.98 -1.92 18.96
C GLU A 277 -5.36 -2.17 18.33
N PRO A 278 -6.48 -1.67 18.90
CA PRO A 278 -7.79 -1.79 18.27
C PRO A 278 -7.83 -1.19 16.85
N GLY A 279 -8.68 -1.75 15.98
CA GLY A 279 -9.01 -1.17 14.67
C GLY A 279 -8.02 -1.44 13.52
N LYS A 280 -6.92 -2.17 13.76
CA LYS A 280 -6.07 -2.64 12.64
C LYS A 280 -6.69 -3.82 11.92
N GLN A 281 -6.44 -3.95 10.62
CA GLN A 281 -6.96 -5.06 9.81
C GLN A 281 -5.98 -6.26 9.80
N PRO A 282 -6.47 -7.49 9.60
CA PRO A 282 -5.62 -8.69 9.58
C PRO A 282 -4.41 -8.62 8.63
N PRO A 283 -4.51 -8.12 7.38
CA PRO A 283 -3.34 -8.05 6.50
C PRO A 283 -2.21 -7.16 7.03
N GLU A 284 -2.54 -6.09 7.76
CA GLU A 284 -1.56 -5.21 8.39
C GLU A 284 -0.80 -5.95 9.51
N ILE A 285 -1.54 -6.63 10.39
CA ILE A 285 -1.01 -7.26 11.60
C ILE A 285 -0.25 -8.55 11.29
N TRP A 286 -0.83 -9.44 10.49
CA TRP A 286 -0.16 -10.67 10.11
C TRP A 286 1.10 -10.39 9.30
N THR A 287 1.10 -9.37 8.43
CA THR A 287 2.33 -8.96 7.75
C THR A 287 3.36 -8.39 8.73
N THR A 288 2.93 -7.63 9.74
CA THR A 288 3.82 -7.12 10.82
C THR A 288 4.48 -8.28 11.57
N LEU A 289 3.68 -9.25 12.03
CA LEU A 289 4.12 -10.45 12.76
C LEU A 289 5.15 -11.27 11.98
N LEU A 290 4.94 -11.43 10.67
CA LEU A 290 5.77 -12.27 9.81
C LEU A 290 7.02 -11.55 9.29
N THR A 291 7.00 -10.23 9.17
CA THR A 291 8.15 -9.46 8.69
C THR A 291 9.01 -8.91 9.83
N GLY A 292 8.46 -8.82 11.05
CA GLY A 292 9.13 -8.21 12.20
C GLY A 292 9.36 -6.71 12.03
N THR A 293 8.61 -6.06 11.15
CA THR A 293 8.70 -4.63 10.86
C THR A 293 7.32 -3.99 10.90
N PRO A 294 7.19 -2.68 11.12
CA PRO A 294 5.88 -2.03 11.16
C PRO A 294 5.32 -1.72 9.76
N PRO A 295 4.02 -1.40 9.63
CA PRO A 295 3.34 -1.17 8.35
C PRO A 295 3.96 -0.08 7.47
N GLN A 296 4.59 0.93 8.07
CA GLN A 296 5.28 1.99 7.34
C GLN A 296 6.54 1.48 6.61
N VAL A 297 7.10 0.35 7.06
CA VAL A 297 8.30 -0.28 6.49
C VAL A 297 7.91 -1.39 5.52
N HIS A 298 7.05 -2.34 5.92
CA HIS A 298 6.62 -3.41 5.01
C HIS A 298 5.58 -2.98 3.98
N ARG A 299 4.90 -1.85 4.18
CA ARG A 299 3.95 -1.21 3.23
C ARG A 299 2.63 -1.94 2.99
N VAL A 300 2.27 -2.90 3.84
CA VAL A 300 0.95 -3.55 3.81
C VAL A 300 0.14 -2.96 4.96
N THR A 301 -0.85 -2.11 4.65
CA THR A 301 -1.56 -1.31 5.66
C THR A 301 -3.07 -1.60 5.73
N ALA A 302 -3.61 -2.37 4.79
CA ALA A 302 -5.04 -2.65 4.68
C ALA A 302 -5.29 -3.91 3.85
N VAL A 303 -6.54 -4.38 3.83
CA VAL A 303 -7.06 -5.43 2.94
C VAL A 303 -6.99 -5.02 1.48
N ASP A 304 -7.15 -3.73 1.21
CA ASP A 304 -7.20 -3.18 -0.12
C ASP A 304 -6.17 -2.07 -0.36
N GLU A 305 -5.74 -1.98 -1.61
CA GLU A 305 -4.87 -0.96 -2.13
C GLU A 305 -5.62 -0.14 -3.18
N GLU A 306 -5.31 1.15 -3.27
CA GLU A 306 -5.92 2.03 -4.26
C GLU A 306 -5.06 2.08 -5.53
N SER A 307 -5.70 1.85 -6.67
CA SER A 307 -5.13 2.00 -8.01
C SER A 307 -5.93 3.04 -8.82
N LEU A 308 -5.30 3.65 -9.82
CA LEU A 308 -5.99 4.56 -10.74
C LEU A 308 -6.70 3.76 -11.84
N PRO A 309 -7.86 4.23 -12.35
CA PRO A 309 -8.60 3.51 -13.37
C PRO A 309 -7.79 3.48 -14.66
N GLY A 310 -7.64 2.28 -15.23
CA GLY A 310 -6.83 2.03 -16.41
C GLY A 310 -5.33 1.87 -16.15
N VAL A 311 -4.84 2.16 -14.93
CA VAL A 311 -3.48 1.83 -14.53
C VAL A 311 -3.49 0.41 -14.01
N ALA A 312 -2.67 -0.45 -14.63
CA ALA A 312 -2.64 -1.86 -14.31
C ALA A 312 -2.12 -2.08 -12.88
N THR A 313 -1.07 -1.38 -12.50
CA THR A 313 -0.36 -1.56 -11.23
C THR A 313 -0.85 -0.58 -10.16
N PRO A 314 -1.07 -1.02 -8.90
CA PRO A 314 -1.36 -0.11 -7.80
C PRO A 314 -0.23 0.91 -7.59
N ILE A 315 -0.60 2.15 -7.25
CA ILE A 315 0.38 3.21 -7.00
C ILE A 315 0.76 3.16 -5.52
N ARG A 316 2.05 3.15 -5.23
CA ARG A 316 2.57 3.14 -3.85
C ARG A 316 2.04 4.34 -3.05
N LYS A 317 1.16 4.09 -2.07
CA LYS A 317 0.68 5.08 -1.10
C LYS A 317 1.86 5.70 -0.32
N GLY A 318 1.83 7.03 -0.12
CA GLY A 318 2.82 7.76 0.69
C GLY A 318 4.05 8.31 -0.04
N THR A 319 4.10 8.25 -1.38
CA THR A 319 5.25 8.73 -2.17
C THR A 319 5.10 10.16 -2.72
N ALA A 320 3.97 10.81 -2.51
CA ALA A 320 3.73 12.20 -2.93
C ALA A 320 3.61 13.12 -1.70
N PRO A 321 4.31 14.27 -1.65
CA PRO A 321 4.12 15.24 -0.58
C PRO A 321 2.68 15.76 -0.55
N LEU A 322 2.10 15.78 0.66
CA LEU A 322 0.80 16.35 1.01
C LEU A 322 0.77 17.82 0.58
N PRO A 323 0.04 18.21 -0.49
CA PRO A 323 -1.42 18.07 -0.61
C PRO A 323 -1.90 17.38 -1.90
N LEU A 324 -1.00 16.95 -2.79
CA LEU A 324 -1.41 16.31 -4.06
C LEU A 324 -1.92 14.89 -3.82
N ALA A 325 -1.32 14.10 -2.92
CA ALA A 325 -1.84 12.76 -2.58
C ALA A 325 -3.31 12.80 -2.10
N ALA A 326 -3.65 13.78 -1.27
CA ALA A 326 -5.01 14.00 -0.78
C ALA A 326 -5.95 14.50 -1.89
N ALA A 327 -5.48 15.40 -2.77
CA ALA A 327 -6.25 15.87 -3.92
C ALA A 327 -6.47 14.79 -4.99
N LEU A 328 -5.48 13.93 -5.23
CA LEU A 328 -5.57 12.77 -6.12
C LEU A 328 -6.55 11.74 -5.57
N GLY A 329 -6.51 11.43 -4.26
CA GLY A 329 -7.47 10.52 -3.63
C GLY A 329 -8.91 11.05 -3.60
N PHE A 330 -9.11 12.38 -3.57
CA PHE A 330 -10.45 12.99 -3.63
C PHE A 330 -11.02 13.08 -5.05
N LEU A 331 -10.18 13.31 -6.06
CA LEU A 331 -10.63 13.65 -7.42
C LEU A 331 -10.53 12.49 -8.42
N LEU A 332 -9.70 11.48 -8.17
CA LEU A 332 -9.53 10.34 -9.07
C LEU A 332 -10.42 9.19 -8.59
N PRO A 333 -11.16 8.52 -9.49
CA PRO A 333 -11.85 7.30 -9.11
C PRO A 333 -10.79 6.29 -8.66
N SER A 334 -10.81 5.84 -7.42
CA SER A 334 -9.91 4.78 -6.98
C SER A 334 -10.54 3.42 -7.31
N ARG A 335 -9.73 2.50 -7.83
CA ARG A 335 -10.08 1.09 -7.89
C ARG A 335 -9.39 0.39 -6.72
N THR A 336 -10.17 -0.29 -5.89
CA THR A 336 -9.65 -1.11 -4.80
C THR A 336 -9.16 -2.46 -5.34
N MET A 337 -7.96 -2.84 -4.94
CA MET A 337 -7.32 -4.13 -5.29
C MET A 337 -6.91 -4.86 -4.01
N PRO A 338 -6.89 -6.19 -3.98
CA PRO A 338 -6.51 -6.94 -2.78
C PRO A 338 -5.03 -6.72 -2.44
N ALA A 339 -4.73 -6.65 -1.14
CA ALA A 339 -3.37 -6.57 -0.62
C ALA A 339 -2.45 -7.59 -1.30
N THR A 340 -1.25 -7.14 -1.66
CA THR A 340 -0.36 -7.93 -2.50
C THR A 340 1.08 -7.85 -2.01
N GLY A 341 1.82 -8.96 -2.13
CA GLY A 341 3.23 -9.03 -1.77
C GLY A 341 4.10 -8.15 -2.66
N VAL A 342 3.55 -7.71 -3.78
CA VAL A 342 4.18 -6.87 -4.80
C VAL A 342 4.68 -5.55 -4.24
N HIS A 343 3.95 -4.97 -3.29
CA HIS A 343 4.35 -3.75 -2.59
C HIS A 343 5.07 -4.04 -1.27
N ARG A 344 5.07 -5.29 -0.81
CA ARG A 344 5.79 -5.74 0.38
C ARG A 344 7.30 -5.71 0.15
N SER A 345 7.95 -4.69 0.69
CA SER A 345 9.39 -4.43 0.44
C SER A 345 10.34 -5.24 1.34
N VAL A 346 9.81 -5.94 2.34
CA VAL A 346 10.54 -6.68 3.36
C VAL A 346 10.25 -8.17 3.20
N ARG A 347 11.23 -9.03 3.49
CA ARG A 347 11.02 -10.48 3.50
C ARG A 347 10.17 -10.92 4.71
N THR A 348 9.31 -11.91 4.52
CA THR A 348 8.64 -12.60 5.63
C THR A 348 9.55 -13.68 6.21
N LEU A 349 9.21 -14.23 7.37
CA LEU A 349 10.09 -15.21 8.00
C LEU A 349 10.31 -16.47 7.17
N TRP A 350 9.32 -16.96 6.42
CA TRP A 350 9.51 -18.13 5.54
C TRP A 350 10.42 -17.80 4.35
N GLU A 351 10.42 -16.55 3.87
CA GLU A 351 11.34 -16.07 2.82
C GLU A 351 12.76 -15.86 3.37
N ILE A 352 12.91 -15.46 4.63
CA ILE A 352 14.20 -15.35 5.32
C ILE A 352 14.77 -16.75 5.58
N ALA A 353 13.96 -17.65 6.15
CA ALA A 353 14.33 -19.05 6.35
C ALA A 353 14.66 -19.74 5.01
N GLY A 354 13.86 -19.45 3.97
CA GLY A 354 14.03 -19.91 2.60
C GLY A 354 15.37 -19.54 1.93
N LEU A 355 16.13 -18.61 2.51
CA LEU A 355 17.49 -18.29 2.04
C LEU A 355 18.48 -19.44 2.30
N LYS A 356 18.20 -20.32 3.28
CA LYS A 356 19.14 -21.34 3.77
C LYS A 356 18.53 -22.72 3.93
N GLN A 357 17.22 -22.82 4.13
CA GLN A 357 16.52 -24.09 4.31
C GLN A 357 15.20 -24.13 3.53
N PRO A 358 14.77 -25.29 3.01
CA PRO A 358 13.50 -25.38 2.31
C PRO A 358 12.32 -25.10 3.25
N THR A 359 11.36 -24.27 2.80
CA THR A 359 10.19 -23.86 3.60
C THR A 359 8.88 -24.11 2.86
N ALA A 360 7.80 -24.40 3.59
CA ALA A 360 6.44 -24.51 3.05
C ALA A 360 5.54 -23.42 3.67
N ALA A 361 4.99 -22.51 2.87
CA ALA A 361 4.11 -21.44 3.36
C ALA A 361 2.74 -21.47 2.66
N VAL A 362 1.65 -21.40 3.43
CA VAL A 362 0.28 -21.59 2.92
C VAL A 362 -0.68 -20.49 3.42
N GLY A 363 -1.32 -19.80 2.48
CA GLY A 363 -2.50 -18.95 2.73
C GLY A 363 -2.24 -17.56 3.30
N TRP A 364 -0.97 -17.16 3.49
CA TRP A 364 -0.62 -15.89 4.12
C TRP A 364 -1.03 -14.66 3.30
N TRP A 365 -1.48 -13.59 3.99
CA TRP A 365 -1.74 -12.29 3.38
C TRP A 365 -0.51 -11.73 2.64
N ALA A 366 -0.77 -11.02 1.54
CA ALA A 366 0.28 -10.37 0.74
C ALA A 366 1.44 -11.34 0.39
N SER A 367 1.09 -12.59 0.10
CA SER A 367 2.05 -13.62 -0.31
C SER A 367 2.10 -13.76 -1.83
N TRP A 368 1.01 -13.43 -2.52
CA TRP A 368 1.02 -13.35 -3.99
C TRP A 368 1.82 -12.14 -4.50
N PRO A 369 2.58 -12.27 -5.61
CA PRO A 369 2.89 -13.50 -6.32
C PRO A 369 3.86 -14.37 -5.52
N ALA A 370 3.68 -15.68 -5.63
CA ALA A 370 4.60 -16.67 -5.08
C ALA A 370 6.00 -16.46 -5.67
N GLN A 371 7.02 -16.61 -4.84
CA GLN A 371 8.42 -16.57 -5.25
C GLN A 371 9.10 -17.87 -4.86
N ASP A 372 9.98 -18.36 -5.72
CA ASP A 372 10.82 -19.50 -5.39
C ASP A 372 11.81 -19.13 -4.28
N ASN A 373 11.93 -20.00 -3.30
CA ASN A 373 12.94 -19.86 -2.25
C ASN A 373 14.29 -20.38 -2.76
N PRO A 374 15.41 -19.67 -2.51
CA PRO A 374 16.73 -20.12 -2.94
C PRO A 374 17.12 -21.53 -2.47
N ALA A 375 16.70 -21.92 -1.27
CA ALA A 375 16.93 -23.25 -0.73
C ALA A 375 15.88 -24.29 -1.16
N GLY A 376 14.83 -23.89 -1.89
CA GLY A 376 13.72 -24.74 -2.30
C GLY A 376 12.52 -24.71 -1.34
N GLY A 377 11.58 -25.63 -1.56
CA GLY A 377 10.32 -25.71 -0.81
C GLY A 377 9.12 -25.20 -1.61
N TYR A 378 8.11 -24.71 -0.90
CA TYR A 378 6.78 -24.47 -1.40
C TYR A 378 6.18 -23.16 -0.89
N VAL A 379 5.51 -22.42 -1.76
CA VAL A 379 4.65 -21.29 -1.39
C VAL A 379 3.30 -21.47 -2.05
N VAL A 380 2.23 -21.38 -1.28
CA VAL A 380 0.83 -21.40 -1.71
C VAL A 380 0.19 -20.11 -1.21
N THR A 381 -0.17 -19.22 -2.12
CA THR A 381 -0.54 -17.84 -1.79
C THR A 381 -1.99 -17.71 -1.31
N ASP A 382 -2.33 -16.54 -0.78
CA ASP A 382 -3.70 -16.14 -0.43
C ASP A 382 -4.69 -16.21 -1.61
N ARG A 383 -4.18 -16.17 -2.85
CA ARG A 383 -5.00 -16.23 -4.08
C ARG A 383 -5.27 -17.65 -4.59
N ALA A 384 -4.55 -18.66 -4.09
CA ALA A 384 -4.61 -20.01 -4.61
C ALA A 384 -5.99 -20.67 -4.42
N LEU A 385 -6.48 -20.78 -3.18
CA LEU A 385 -7.78 -21.41 -2.91
C LEU A 385 -8.95 -20.74 -3.63
N PRO A 386 -9.07 -19.39 -3.63
CA PRO A 386 -10.11 -18.73 -4.40
C PRO A 386 -10.15 -19.11 -5.88
N LYS A 387 -8.99 -19.16 -6.54
CA LYS A 387 -8.89 -19.55 -7.95
C LYS A 387 -9.16 -21.04 -8.19
N LEU A 388 -8.71 -21.91 -7.29
CA LEU A 388 -9.03 -23.33 -7.37
C LEU A 388 -10.55 -23.57 -7.33
N LEU A 389 -11.26 -22.84 -6.45
CA LEU A 389 -12.72 -22.95 -6.33
C LEU A 389 -13.49 -22.43 -7.55
N SER A 390 -12.95 -21.46 -8.27
CA SER A 390 -13.54 -20.96 -9.53
C SER A 390 -13.00 -21.66 -10.77
N ASN A 391 -12.14 -22.68 -10.62
CA ASN A 391 -11.43 -23.35 -11.72
C ASN A 391 -10.63 -22.37 -12.61
N ALA A 392 -10.15 -21.27 -12.03
CA ALA A 392 -9.32 -20.32 -12.73
C ALA A 392 -7.89 -20.87 -12.94
N PRO A 393 -7.21 -20.51 -14.05
CA PRO A 393 -5.83 -20.91 -14.27
C PRO A 393 -4.90 -20.28 -13.22
N GLY A 394 -3.85 -21.03 -12.88
CA GLY A 394 -2.80 -20.52 -11.98
C GLY A 394 -2.01 -19.41 -12.66
N ASP A 395 -1.85 -18.29 -11.96
CA ASP A 395 -0.96 -17.19 -12.28
C ASP A 395 -0.17 -16.82 -11.02
N ARG A 396 1.03 -17.39 -10.89
CA ARG A 396 1.95 -17.14 -9.76
C ARG A 396 1.33 -17.38 -8.38
N ASP A 397 0.31 -18.23 -8.30
CA ASP A 397 -0.38 -18.56 -7.05
C ASP A 397 0.40 -19.55 -6.19
N THR A 398 1.32 -20.29 -6.81
CA THR A 398 2.21 -21.23 -6.13
C THR A 398 3.64 -21.14 -6.64
N ALA A 399 4.60 -21.49 -5.78
CA ALA A 399 5.98 -21.75 -6.13
C ALA A 399 6.37 -23.13 -5.56
N PRO A 400 6.91 -24.07 -6.35
CA PRO A 400 7.07 -23.99 -7.80
C PRO A 400 5.71 -23.96 -8.50
N ALA A 401 5.62 -23.33 -9.68
CA ALA A 401 4.36 -23.14 -10.40
C ALA A 401 3.60 -24.45 -10.73
N SER A 402 4.33 -25.58 -10.84
CA SER A 402 3.74 -26.91 -11.04
C SER A 402 2.86 -27.38 -9.90
N LEU A 403 3.02 -26.82 -8.69
CA LEU A 403 2.23 -27.17 -7.51
C LEU A 403 0.75 -26.82 -7.70
N TYR A 404 0.43 -25.71 -8.37
CA TYR A 404 -0.96 -25.27 -8.56
C TYR A 404 -1.84 -26.36 -9.21
N LYS A 405 -1.33 -27.01 -10.26
CA LYS A 405 -2.07 -28.08 -10.93
C LYS A 405 -2.31 -29.27 -9.99
N ARG A 406 -1.28 -29.67 -9.24
CA ARG A 406 -1.39 -30.77 -8.27
C ARG A 406 -2.46 -30.46 -7.22
N LEU A 407 -2.44 -29.25 -6.66
CA LEU A 407 -3.47 -28.82 -5.69
C LEU A 407 -4.88 -28.82 -6.29
N GLY A 408 -5.03 -28.49 -7.58
CA GLY A 408 -6.32 -28.59 -8.26
C GLY A 408 -6.82 -30.03 -8.42
N ASP A 409 -5.92 -30.94 -8.80
CA ASP A 409 -6.22 -32.37 -8.91
C ASP A 409 -6.61 -32.95 -7.54
N ASP A 410 -5.82 -32.64 -6.50
CA ASP A 410 -6.05 -33.09 -5.11
C ASP A 410 -7.38 -32.51 -4.57
N HIS A 411 -7.66 -31.22 -4.80
CA HIS A 411 -8.89 -30.57 -4.33
C HIS A 411 -10.16 -31.23 -4.90
N ALA A 412 -10.12 -31.66 -6.16
CA ALA A 412 -11.23 -32.35 -6.79
C ALA A 412 -11.48 -33.72 -6.15
N VAL A 413 -10.40 -34.46 -5.86
CA VAL A 413 -10.47 -35.80 -5.22
C VAL A 413 -10.92 -35.71 -3.77
N GLU A 414 -10.47 -34.72 -3.01
CA GLU A 414 -10.71 -34.59 -1.56
C GLU A 414 -12.09 -34.01 -1.21
N THR A 415 -12.84 -33.50 -2.19
CA THR A 415 -14.13 -32.84 -1.93
C THR A 415 -15.13 -33.70 -1.15
N PRO A 416 -15.34 -35.00 -1.46
CA PRO A 416 -16.23 -35.87 -0.68
C PRO A 416 -15.75 -36.10 0.77
N ASP A 417 -14.45 -36.30 0.98
CA ASP A 417 -13.88 -36.54 2.31
C ASP A 417 -13.96 -35.30 3.19
N ARG A 418 -13.70 -34.12 2.60
CA ARG A 418 -13.89 -32.83 3.27
C ARG A 418 -15.34 -32.61 3.67
N GLU A 419 -16.30 -32.96 2.80
CA GLU A 419 -17.73 -32.86 3.13
C GLU A 419 -18.10 -33.79 4.28
N ALA A 420 -17.63 -35.05 4.26
CA ALA A 420 -17.85 -35.99 5.34
C ALA A 420 -17.23 -35.50 6.66
N GLY A 421 -16.05 -34.89 6.61
CA GLY A 421 -15.41 -34.23 7.75
C GLY A 421 -16.25 -33.08 8.31
N PHE A 422 -16.76 -32.21 7.44
CA PHE A 422 -17.66 -31.12 7.84
C PHE A 422 -18.94 -31.66 8.51
N GLN A 423 -19.59 -32.66 7.91
CA GLN A 423 -20.80 -33.26 8.49
C GLN A 423 -20.54 -33.93 9.84
N ARG A 424 -19.37 -34.55 10.03
CA ARG A 424 -18.98 -35.16 11.30
C ARG A 424 -18.89 -34.14 12.44
N TRP A 425 -18.39 -32.94 12.15
CA TRP A 425 -18.17 -31.91 13.16
C TRP A 425 -19.36 -30.99 13.38
N PHE A 426 -20.10 -30.70 12.30
CA PHE A 426 -21.10 -29.63 12.29
C PHE A 426 -22.50 -30.10 11.87
N GLY A 427 -22.67 -31.34 11.42
CA GLY A 427 -23.94 -31.84 10.87
C GLY A 427 -25.06 -32.02 11.91
N ASP A 428 -24.72 -32.11 13.20
CA ASP A 428 -25.66 -32.16 14.32
C ASP A 428 -26.04 -30.78 14.88
N LEU A 429 -25.39 -29.71 14.42
CA LEU A 429 -25.74 -28.36 14.87
C LEU A 429 -27.11 -27.98 14.32
N ALA A 430 -28.00 -27.55 15.22
CA ALA A 430 -29.28 -26.96 14.87
C ALA A 430 -29.11 -25.53 14.34
N ALA A 431 -28.36 -25.39 13.24
CA ALA A 431 -28.04 -24.14 12.59
C ALA A 431 -28.94 -23.90 11.37
N GLY A 432 -29.42 -22.68 11.20
CA GLY A 432 -30.09 -22.23 9.99
C GLY A 432 -29.16 -22.31 8.77
N ALA A 433 -29.76 -22.26 7.59
CA ALA A 433 -29.04 -22.40 6.31
C ALA A 433 -27.88 -21.40 6.17
N GLU A 434 -28.07 -20.16 6.65
CA GLU A 434 -27.07 -19.11 6.55
C GLU A 434 -25.88 -19.33 7.51
N VAL A 435 -26.12 -19.71 8.77
CA VAL A 435 -25.04 -20.03 9.72
C VAL A 435 -24.26 -21.24 9.23
N SER A 436 -24.96 -22.26 8.71
CA SER A 436 -24.33 -23.43 8.10
C SER A 436 -23.46 -23.06 6.88
N ARG A 437 -23.89 -22.09 6.07
CA ARG A 437 -23.12 -21.57 4.94
C ARG A 437 -21.84 -20.86 5.41
N ILE A 438 -21.95 -19.98 6.40
CA ILE A 438 -20.80 -19.25 6.97
C ILE A 438 -19.80 -20.24 7.60
N LEU A 439 -20.29 -21.21 8.38
CA LEU A 439 -19.47 -22.28 8.96
C LEU A 439 -18.72 -23.06 7.89
N ARG A 440 -19.43 -23.49 6.83
CA ARG A 440 -18.85 -24.25 5.72
C ARG A 440 -17.76 -23.48 4.98
N GLU A 441 -17.99 -22.21 4.70
CA GLU A 441 -17.02 -21.34 4.04
C GLU A 441 -15.77 -21.11 4.92
N SER A 442 -15.97 -20.91 6.22
CA SER A 442 -14.88 -20.71 7.18
C SER A 442 -14.04 -21.98 7.33
N HIS A 443 -14.70 -23.12 7.55
CA HIS A 443 -14.07 -24.44 7.66
C HIS A 443 -13.28 -24.79 6.40
N LEU A 444 -13.83 -24.53 5.22
CA LEU A 444 -13.16 -24.80 3.95
C LEU A 444 -11.79 -24.12 3.85
N ILE A 445 -11.70 -22.86 4.31
CA ILE A 445 -10.47 -22.07 4.22
C ILE A 445 -9.39 -22.64 5.15
N ASP A 446 -9.73 -22.85 6.42
CA ASP A 446 -8.77 -23.35 7.42
C ASP A 446 -8.38 -24.81 7.15
N HIS A 447 -9.35 -25.65 6.76
CA HIS A 447 -9.11 -27.05 6.40
C HIS A 447 -8.16 -27.15 5.21
N PHE A 448 -8.38 -26.34 4.17
CA PHE A 448 -7.47 -26.30 3.02
C PHE A 448 -6.04 -25.93 3.44
N ALA A 449 -5.87 -24.92 4.29
CA ALA A 449 -4.55 -24.47 4.73
C ALA A 449 -3.82 -25.56 5.53
N LEU A 450 -4.49 -26.18 6.51
CA LEU A 450 -3.93 -27.25 7.34
C LEU A 450 -3.61 -28.51 6.53
N LYS A 451 -4.54 -28.96 5.68
CA LYS A 451 -4.35 -30.16 4.85
C LYS A 451 -3.23 -29.98 3.83
N THR A 452 -3.19 -28.82 3.17
CA THR A 452 -2.13 -28.48 2.22
C THR A 452 -0.78 -28.45 2.93
N LEU A 453 -0.68 -27.77 4.07
CA LEU A 453 0.57 -27.73 4.83
C LEU A 453 1.01 -29.14 5.25
N GLY A 454 0.10 -29.95 5.80
CA GLY A 454 0.40 -31.32 6.21
C GLY A 454 0.97 -32.16 5.05
N THR A 455 0.35 -32.06 3.87
CA THR A 455 0.82 -32.75 2.65
C THR A 455 2.20 -32.27 2.20
N LEU A 456 2.47 -30.95 2.28
CA LEU A 456 3.77 -30.40 1.92
C LEU A 456 4.88 -30.77 2.92
N LEU A 457 4.52 -30.99 4.19
CA LEU A 457 5.46 -31.46 5.23
C LEU A 457 5.77 -32.96 5.15
N GLU A 458 5.08 -33.72 4.29
CA GLU A 458 5.48 -35.10 3.96
C GLU A 458 6.78 -35.15 3.13
N ASP A 459 7.15 -34.04 2.47
CA ASP A 459 8.46 -33.92 1.84
C ASP A 459 9.55 -33.78 2.92
N PRO A 460 10.45 -34.77 3.08
CA PRO A 460 11.50 -34.73 4.10
C PRO A 460 12.53 -33.61 3.88
N GLY A 461 12.53 -32.97 2.71
CA GLY A 461 13.34 -31.79 2.43
C GLY A 461 12.83 -30.53 3.14
N VAL A 462 11.53 -30.44 3.44
CA VAL A 462 10.94 -29.24 4.07
C VAL A 462 11.35 -29.17 5.54
N ARG A 463 12.04 -28.09 5.91
CA ARG A 463 12.55 -27.87 7.27
C ARG A 463 11.63 -27.03 8.14
N SER A 464 10.82 -26.16 7.52
CA SER A 464 9.86 -25.36 8.26
C SER A 464 8.57 -25.12 7.48
N GLY A 465 7.44 -25.29 8.15
CA GLY A 465 6.08 -25.12 7.62
C GLY A 465 5.36 -23.95 8.28
N TYR A 466 4.55 -23.21 7.51
CA TYR A 466 3.83 -22.01 7.93
C TYR A 466 2.41 -22.00 7.36
N ALA A 467 1.37 -22.03 8.19
CA ALA A 467 -0.02 -21.89 7.74
C ALA A 467 -0.76 -20.78 8.46
N TYR A 468 -1.62 -20.08 7.72
CA TYR A 468 -2.52 -19.04 8.22
C TYR A 468 -3.96 -19.51 8.17
N LEU A 469 -4.67 -19.36 9.30
CA LEU A 469 -6.04 -19.83 9.51
C LEU A 469 -6.97 -18.63 9.83
N PRO A 470 -7.58 -18.00 8.81
CA PRO A 470 -8.50 -16.87 9.00
C PRO A 470 -9.94 -17.26 9.34
N GLY A 471 -10.30 -18.54 9.26
CA GLY A 471 -11.70 -18.98 9.27
C GLY A 471 -12.44 -18.65 10.56
N LEU A 472 -11.79 -18.70 11.72
CA LEU A 472 -12.43 -18.31 12.99
C LEU A 472 -12.77 -16.82 13.04
N ASP A 473 -11.87 -15.92 12.60
CA ASP A 473 -12.15 -14.48 12.48
C ASP A 473 -13.28 -14.20 11.48
N ILE A 474 -13.29 -14.89 10.33
CA ILE A 474 -14.37 -14.81 9.33
C ILE A 474 -15.70 -15.21 9.95
N LEU A 475 -15.74 -16.36 10.63
CA LEU A 475 -16.93 -16.89 11.28
C LEU A 475 -17.45 -15.91 12.33
N ARG A 476 -16.58 -15.47 13.25
CA ARG A 476 -16.91 -14.56 14.35
C ARG A 476 -17.45 -13.24 13.83
N THR A 477 -16.75 -12.60 12.88
CA THR A 477 -17.15 -11.30 12.33
C THR A 477 -18.52 -11.36 11.66
N ARG A 478 -18.76 -12.41 10.85
CA ARG A 478 -20.02 -12.55 10.10
C ARG A 478 -21.20 -12.97 10.98
N LEU A 479 -20.96 -13.78 12.01
CA LEU A 479 -22.02 -14.17 12.95
C LEU A 479 -22.37 -13.03 13.91
N LEU A 480 -21.38 -12.29 14.43
CA LEU A 480 -21.63 -11.14 15.33
C LEU A 480 -22.49 -10.06 14.67
N GLY A 481 -22.21 -9.71 13.41
CA GLY A 481 -23.06 -8.77 12.66
C GLY A 481 -24.50 -9.25 12.49
N ARG A 482 -24.76 -10.55 12.61
CA ARG A 482 -26.11 -11.13 12.57
C ARG A 482 -26.78 -11.15 13.94
N THR A 483 -26.01 -11.36 15.01
CA THR A 483 -26.51 -11.43 16.38
C THR A 483 -27.29 -10.17 16.76
N GLU A 484 -26.86 -9.00 16.30
CA GLU A 484 -27.55 -7.71 16.50
C GLU A 484 -29.00 -7.71 15.98
N SER A 485 -29.29 -8.52 14.96
CA SER A 485 -30.60 -8.59 14.30
C SER A 485 -31.47 -9.79 14.73
N ALA A 486 -30.88 -10.83 15.34
CA ALA A 486 -31.50 -12.16 15.47
C ALA A 486 -32.03 -12.50 16.88
N GLY A 487 -31.86 -11.62 17.87
CA GLY A 487 -32.33 -11.85 19.25
C GLY A 487 -31.67 -13.04 19.95
N ILE A 488 -32.28 -13.53 21.04
CA ILE A 488 -31.69 -14.54 21.95
C ILE A 488 -31.39 -15.88 21.25
N ALA A 489 -32.30 -16.35 20.38
CA ALA A 489 -32.08 -17.60 19.64
C ALA A 489 -30.86 -17.52 18.72
N GLY A 490 -30.65 -16.36 18.06
CA GLY A 490 -29.48 -16.13 17.22
C GLY A 490 -28.17 -16.02 18.01
N ILE A 491 -28.22 -15.51 19.24
CA ILE A 491 -27.07 -15.51 20.17
C ILE A 491 -26.65 -16.95 20.49
N LEU A 492 -27.61 -17.79 20.92
CA LEU A 492 -27.33 -19.18 21.29
C LEU A 492 -26.81 -20.01 20.10
N GLU A 493 -27.38 -19.83 18.92
CA GLU A 493 -26.91 -20.47 17.69
C GLU A 493 -25.47 -20.06 17.34
N THR A 494 -25.16 -18.76 17.47
CA THR A 494 -23.82 -18.21 17.22
C THR A 494 -22.80 -18.79 18.21
N GLU A 495 -23.17 -18.85 19.48
CA GLU A 495 -22.34 -19.42 20.55
C GLU A 495 -22.01 -20.90 20.29
N GLN A 496 -23.03 -21.71 19.93
CA GLN A 496 -22.84 -23.12 19.62
C GLN A 496 -21.95 -23.33 18.38
N ALA A 497 -22.16 -22.51 17.33
CA ALA A 497 -21.33 -22.53 16.13
C ALA A 497 -19.87 -22.20 16.44
N LEU A 498 -19.61 -21.14 17.21
CA LEU A 498 -18.26 -20.74 17.61
C LEU A 498 -17.59 -21.79 18.49
N GLN A 499 -18.29 -22.29 19.51
CA GLN A 499 -17.76 -23.34 20.38
C GLN A 499 -17.38 -24.59 19.58
N ARG A 500 -18.24 -25.04 18.65
CA ARG A 500 -17.96 -26.23 17.84
C ARG A 500 -16.81 -26.00 16.87
N TYR A 501 -16.71 -24.80 16.30
CA TYR A 501 -15.61 -24.45 15.41
C TYR A 501 -14.26 -24.42 16.14
N VAL A 502 -14.21 -23.85 17.34
CA VAL A 502 -13.00 -23.86 18.17
C VAL A 502 -12.62 -25.28 18.57
N ALA A 503 -13.60 -26.14 18.93
CA ALA A 503 -13.33 -27.54 19.23
C ALA A 503 -12.75 -28.32 18.04
N TRP A 504 -13.22 -28.02 16.82
CA TRP A 504 -12.64 -28.57 15.59
C TRP A 504 -11.20 -28.06 15.38
N LEU A 505 -10.94 -26.76 15.50
CA LEU A 505 -9.60 -26.19 15.38
C LEU A 505 -8.63 -26.79 16.42
N ASP A 506 -9.06 -26.89 17.68
CA ASP A 506 -8.30 -27.52 18.77
C ASP A 506 -7.97 -28.97 18.44
N HIS A 507 -8.91 -29.70 17.84
CA HIS A 507 -8.67 -31.07 17.40
C HIS A 507 -7.61 -31.15 16.29
N GLU A 508 -7.79 -30.39 15.21
CA GLU A 508 -6.90 -30.44 14.05
C GLU A 508 -5.48 -29.99 14.41
N ILE A 509 -5.37 -28.83 15.06
CA ILE A 509 -4.07 -28.25 15.46
C ILE A 509 -3.43 -29.08 16.58
N GLY A 510 -4.21 -29.52 17.56
CA GLY A 510 -3.72 -30.27 18.72
C GLY A 510 -3.06 -31.61 18.39
N SER A 511 -3.37 -32.18 17.22
CA SER A 511 -2.66 -33.36 16.73
C SER A 511 -1.19 -33.09 16.38
N GLY A 512 -0.88 -31.85 15.96
CA GLY A 512 0.47 -31.37 15.64
C GLY A 512 1.21 -30.68 16.79
N GLN A 513 0.52 -30.37 17.89
CA GLN A 513 1.10 -29.66 19.06
C GLN A 513 2.07 -30.49 19.91
N ARG A 514 2.20 -31.81 19.65
CA ARG A 514 3.16 -32.68 20.32
C ARG A 514 4.39 -32.86 19.43
N PRO A 515 5.39 -31.97 19.53
CA PRO A 515 6.56 -32.04 18.66
C PRO A 515 7.25 -33.39 18.77
N ARG A 516 7.71 -33.91 17.61
CA ARG A 516 8.70 -34.99 17.61
C ARG A 516 10.00 -34.46 18.22
N GLY A 517 10.88 -35.33 18.72
CA GLY A 517 11.98 -34.96 19.64
C GLY A 517 12.86 -33.75 19.27
N ASP A 518 12.93 -33.38 17.99
CA ASP A 518 13.70 -32.23 17.49
C ASP A 518 12.82 -31.12 16.87
N GLU A 519 11.51 -31.11 17.04
CA GLU A 519 10.60 -30.16 16.36
C GLU A 519 10.17 -29.01 17.27
N TYR A 520 10.12 -27.80 16.72
CA TYR A 520 9.42 -26.66 17.31
C TYR A 520 8.02 -26.55 16.74
N PHE A 521 7.04 -26.38 17.62
CA PHE A 521 5.68 -25.99 17.26
C PHE A 521 5.42 -24.58 17.80
N VAL A 522 5.08 -23.65 16.92
CA VAL A 522 4.76 -22.26 17.26
C VAL A 522 3.34 -21.97 16.81
N LEU A 523 2.49 -21.58 17.75
CA LEU A 523 1.14 -21.09 17.45
C LEU A 523 1.05 -19.62 17.81
N VAL A 524 0.58 -18.81 16.87
CA VAL A 524 0.29 -17.38 17.09
C VAL A 524 -1.21 -17.20 17.01
N ALA A 525 -1.81 -16.70 18.07
CA ALA A 525 -3.23 -16.40 18.15
C ALA A 525 -3.42 -14.87 18.19
N ASP A 526 -4.26 -14.35 17.29
CA ASP A 526 -4.64 -12.93 17.24
C ASP A 526 -6.17 -12.79 17.40
N PRO A 527 -6.67 -11.78 18.14
CA PRO A 527 -8.12 -11.52 18.26
C PRO A 527 -8.81 -11.15 16.94
N GLY A 528 -8.05 -10.86 15.88
CA GLY A 528 -8.56 -10.51 14.56
C GLY A 528 -9.29 -9.16 14.57
N ARG A 529 -10.40 -9.09 13.84
CA ARG A 529 -11.25 -7.88 13.73
C ARG A 529 -12.05 -7.60 15.00
N SER A 530 -12.07 -8.53 15.94
CA SER A 530 -12.82 -8.39 17.20
C SER A 530 -11.97 -7.82 18.34
N ALA A 531 -10.77 -7.30 18.05
CA ALA A 531 -9.87 -6.77 19.06
C ALA A 531 -10.47 -5.56 19.80
N THR A 532 -10.45 -5.59 21.14
CA THR A 532 -11.04 -4.53 22.00
C THR A 532 -10.03 -3.86 22.95
N GLY A 533 -8.87 -4.46 23.16
CA GLY A 533 -7.88 -4.06 24.16
C GLY A 533 -6.45 -4.44 23.78
N GLN A 534 -5.50 -4.18 24.69
CA GLN A 534 -4.08 -4.21 24.38
C GLN A 534 -3.37 -5.56 24.56
N GLU A 535 -3.91 -6.56 25.27
CA GLU A 535 -3.23 -7.85 25.53
C GLU A 535 -4.19 -9.03 25.32
N GLU A 536 -4.61 -9.24 24.07
CA GLU A 536 -5.66 -10.22 23.76
C GLU A 536 -5.10 -11.48 23.08
N GLY A 537 -4.05 -11.34 22.27
CA GLY A 537 -3.41 -12.48 21.58
C GLY A 537 -2.31 -13.14 22.41
N PHE A 538 -1.74 -14.20 21.85
CA PHE A 538 -0.60 -14.90 22.45
C PHE A 538 0.23 -15.68 21.42
N VAL A 539 1.50 -15.92 21.73
CA VAL A 539 2.38 -16.86 21.05
C VAL A 539 2.64 -18.04 21.99
N LEU A 540 2.28 -19.24 21.55
CA LEU A 540 2.62 -20.50 22.20
C LEU A 540 3.83 -21.11 21.50
N VAL A 541 4.84 -21.51 22.26
CA VAL A 541 6.01 -22.23 21.78
C VAL A 541 6.12 -23.56 22.52
N ASN A 542 6.21 -24.66 21.77
CA ASN A 542 6.53 -25.99 22.27
C ASN A 542 7.76 -26.53 21.51
N GLY A 543 8.62 -27.30 22.18
CA GLY A 543 9.78 -27.93 21.55
C GLY A 543 11.01 -28.00 22.45
N PRO A 544 12.18 -28.33 21.88
CA PRO A 544 13.45 -28.44 22.61
C PRO A 544 13.83 -27.16 23.34
N GLY A 545 14.25 -27.28 24.60
CA GLY A 545 14.70 -26.13 25.41
C GLY A 545 13.58 -25.22 25.93
N VAL A 546 12.31 -25.47 25.59
CA VAL A 546 11.17 -24.70 26.11
C VAL A 546 10.91 -25.05 27.57
N THR A 547 10.65 -24.03 28.40
CA THR A 547 10.27 -24.22 29.80
C THR A 547 8.77 -24.39 29.91
N ALA A 548 8.32 -25.59 30.26
CA ALA A 548 6.90 -25.91 30.43
C ALA A 548 6.22 -25.01 31.48
N GLY A 549 5.02 -24.52 31.16
CA GLY A 549 4.20 -23.66 32.00
C GLY A 549 4.75 -22.23 32.17
N CYS A 550 5.79 -21.85 31.41
CA CYS A 550 6.39 -20.53 31.54
C CYS A 550 5.55 -19.48 30.81
N VAL A 551 5.24 -18.37 31.48
CA VAL A 551 4.65 -17.19 30.85
C VAL A 551 5.73 -16.14 30.68
N GLY A 552 6.08 -15.84 29.43
CA GLY A 552 7.08 -14.85 29.08
C GLY A 552 6.54 -13.41 29.13
N PRO A 553 7.37 -12.42 28.77
CA PRO A 553 6.93 -11.03 28.66
C PRO A 553 5.90 -10.87 27.53
N VAL A 554 5.17 -9.76 27.59
CA VAL A 554 4.31 -9.32 26.47
C VAL A 554 5.19 -8.99 25.27
N LEU A 555 4.86 -9.56 24.12
CA LEU A 555 5.54 -9.32 22.86
C LEU A 555 4.82 -8.27 22.03
N ASP A 556 5.58 -7.31 21.53
CA ASP A 556 5.11 -6.47 20.43
C ASP A 556 5.04 -7.31 19.15
N PRO A 557 4.07 -7.07 18.24
CA PRO A 557 3.93 -7.82 17.00
C PRO A 557 5.23 -7.91 16.17
N VAL A 558 6.05 -6.86 16.20
CA VAL A 558 7.35 -6.82 15.49
C VAL A 558 8.41 -7.76 16.07
N GLN A 559 8.21 -8.31 17.28
CA GLN A 559 9.14 -9.21 17.95
C GLN A 559 8.90 -10.69 17.65
N VAL A 560 7.76 -11.04 17.03
CA VAL A 560 7.41 -12.44 16.70
C VAL A 560 8.35 -13.02 15.64
N ALA A 561 8.59 -12.32 14.52
CA ALA A 561 9.54 -12.81 13.51
C ALA A 561 10.97 -13.02 14.07
N PRO A 562 11.55 -12.05 14.82
CA PRO A 562 12.82 -12.24 15.50
C PRO A 562 12.86 -13.45 16.42
N LEU A 563 11.82 -13.65 17.25
CA LEU A 563 11.71 -14.80 18.15
C LEU A 563 11.84 -16.12 17.37
N VAL A 564 11.04 -16.29 16.33
CA VAL A 564 10.99 -17.54 15.56
C VAL A 564 12.26 -17.76 14.73
N LEU A 565 12.86 -16.69 14.18
CA LEU A 565 14.17 -16.78 13.52
C LEU A 565 15.26 -17.23 14.49
N GLY A 566 15.25 -16.74 15.74
CA GLY A 566 16.19 -17.19 16.76
C GLY A 566 16.02 -18.66 17.14
N LEU A 567 14.79 -19.17 17.21
CA LEU A 567 14.51 -20.61 17.40
C LEU A 567 15.11 -21.47 16.28
N LEU A 568 15.15 -20.94 15.06
CA LEU A 568 15.76 -21.58 13.89
C LEU A 568 17.29 -21.38 13.80
N GLY A 569 17.92 -20.70 14.77
CA GLY A 569 19.37 -20.45 14.78
C GLY A 569 19.82 -19.36 13.80
N PHE A 570 18.91 -18.52 13.31
CA PHE A 570 19.24 -17.40 12.44
C PHE A 570 19.80 -16.21 13.23
N PRO A 571 20.79 -15.48 12.70
CA PRO A 571 21.37 -14.32 13.37
C PRO A 571 20.37 -13.18 13.60
N ARG A 572 20.67 -12.30 14.55
CA ARG A 572 19.92 -11.05 14.68
C ARG A 572 20.19 -10.13 13.48
N SER A 573 19.15 -9.44 13.00
CA SER A 573 19.29 -8.35 12.02
C SER A 573 19.19 -6.99 12.71
N GLU A 574 20.02 -6.02 12.31
CA GLU A 574 19.93 -4.63 12.75
C GLU A 574 18.63 -3.93 12.31
N GLU A 575 17.99 -4.42 11.24
CA GLU A 575 16.72 -3.88 10.72
C GLU A 575 15.48 -4.40 11.46
N LEU A 576 15.63 -5.45 12.26
CA LEU A 576 14.53 -6.07 13.00
C LEU A 576 14.50 -5.60 14.45
N ALA A 577 13.32 -5.68 15.06
CA ALA A 577 13.17 -5.40 16.49
C ALA A 577 14.17 -6.25 17.31
N PRO A 578 14.63 -5.75 18.47
CA PRO A 578 15.46 -6.53 19.36
C PRO A 578 14.82 -7.88 19.67
N PHE A 579 15.65 -8.90 19.72
CA PHE A 579 15.23 -10.23 20.16
C PHE A 579 14.60 -10.11 21.55
N PRO A 580 13.37 -10.62 21.76
CA PRO A 580 12.68 -10.47 23.03
C PRO A 580 13.39 -11.23 24.14
N ASP A 581 13.05 -10.93 25.39
CA ASP A 581 13.55 -11.70 26.53
C ASP A 581 13.08 -13.16 26.43
N THR A 582 14.04 -14.07 26.44
CA THR A 582 13.87 -15.52 26.28
C THR A 582 14.08 -16.31 27.56
N THR A 583 13.83 -15.73 28.73
CA THR A 583 13.81 -16.45 30.02
C THR A 583 13.06 -17.79 29.99
N CYS A 584 12.00 -17.90 29.17
CA CYS A 584 11.24 -19.14 28.98
C CYS A 584 11.86 -20.16 28.00
N LEU A 585 12.87 -19.78 27.21
CA LEU A 585 13.49 -20.61 26.15
C LEU A 585 14.98 -20.85 26.48
N LYS A 586 15.27 -22.01 27.09
CA LYS A 586 16.64 -22.43 27.43
C LYS A 586 17.41 -22.78 26.16
N GLY A 587 18.52 -22.09 25.92
CA GLY A 587 19.39 -22.34 24.76
C GLY A 587 19.00 -21.58 23.49
N ALA A 588 17.91 -20.81 23.49
CA ALA A 588 17.60 -19.83 22.45
C ALA A 588 18.44 -18.55 22.65
N ASP A 589 19.77 -18.70 22.69
CA ASP A 589 20.70 -17.58 22.80
C ASP A 589 21.01 -17.03 21.40
N ALA A 590 20.07 -16.24 20.87
CA ALA A 590 20.33 -15.40 19.69
C ALA A 590 21.53 -14.45 19.92
N GLY A 591 21.94 -14.24 21.18
CA GLY A 591 23.12 -13.47 21.57
C GLY A 591 24.47 -14.11 21.21
N SER A 592 24.51 -15.39 20.81
CA SER A 592 25.75 -16.08 20.43
C SER A 592 26.14 -15.89 18.96
N VAL A 593 25.19 -15.47 18.10
CA VAL A 593 25.43 -15.28 16.66
C VAL A 593 25.60 -13.77 16.36
N PRO A 594 26.67 -13.36 15.65
CA PRO A 594 26.89 -11.95 15.31
C PRO A 594 25.68 -11.34 14.59
N ALA A 595 25.32 -10.13 14.97
CA ALA A 595 24.28 -9.37 14.28
C ALA A 595 24.71 -9.09 12.83
N ILE A 596 23.76 -9.23 11.92
CA ILE A 596 23.92 -8.90 10.50
C ILE A 596 23.21 -7.59 10.21
N ARG A 597 23.67 -6.89 9.17
CA ARG A 597 23.06 -5.62 8.76
C ARG A 597 21.62 -5.77 8.26
N SER A 598 21.37 -6.79 7.43
CA SER A 598 20.07 -6.99 6.79
C SER A 598 19.96 -8.40 6.18
N TYR A 599 18.73 -8.94 6.18
CA TYR A 599 18.33 -10.12 5.38
C TYR A 599 18.03 -9.78 3.91
N GLY A 600 18.29 -8.54 3.50
CA GLY A 600 17.99 -8.04 2.17
C GLY A 600 16.51 -7.74 2.00
N ARG A 601 16.18 -7.18 0.83
CA ARG A 601 14.81 -6.83 0.47
C ARG A 601 14.15 -7.94 -0.36
N ARG A 602 12.83 -7.95 -0.36
CA ARG A 602 12.05 -8.80 -1.27
C ARG A 602 12.26 -8.28 -2.70
N SER A 603 12.51 -9.17 -3.65
CA SER A 603 12.58 -8.81 -5.06
C SER A 603 11.20 -8.47 -5.59
N THR A 604 11.05 -7.30 -6.22
CA THR A 604 9.84 -6.92 -6.96
C THR A 604 9.87 -7.56 -8.35
N PRO A 605 8.79 -8.22 -8.82
CA PRO A 605 8.73 -8.73 -10.18
C PRO A 605 8.86 -7.60 -11.22
N THR A 606 9.52 -7.88 -12.35
CA THR A 606 9.99 -6.85 -13.30
C THR A 606 8.95 -6.28 -14.28
N SER A 607 7.70 -6.75 -14.30
CA SER A 607 6.57 -6.16 -15.07
C SER A 607 5.30 -7.01 -14.95
N GLY A 608 4.11 -6.44 -15.22
CA GLY A 608 2.88 -7.21 -15.48
C GLY A 608 2.29 -7.87 -14.24
N VAL A 609 2.21 -7.12 -13.13
CA VAL A 609 1.84 -7.64 -11.82
C VAL A 609 0.38 -7.38 -11.48
N VAL A 610 -0.48 -7.63 -12.47
CA VAL A 610 -1.94 -7.63 -12.28
C VAL A 610 -2.40 -9.06 -12.39
N SER A 611 -3.13 -9.49 -11.39
CA SER A 611 -3.89 -10.72 -11.51
C SER A 611 -5.23 -10.35 -12.13
N ASP A 612 -5.58 -10.94 -13.27
CA ASP A 612 -6.91 -10.77 -13.88
C ASP A 612 -8.05 -11.22 -12.93
N PHE A 613 -7.69 -11.96 -11.88
CA PHE A 613 -8.57 -12.44 -10.82
C PHE A 613 -8.81 -11.42 -9.67
N ASP A 614 -8.06 -10.32 -9.59
CA ASP A 614 -8.18 -9.34 -8.50
C ASP A 614 -9.62 -8.80 -8.29
N PRO A 615 -10.43 -8.47 -9.32
CA PRO A 615 -11.82 -8.04 -9.09
C PRO A 615 -12.72 -9.14 -8.49
N GLU A 616 -12.54 -10.40 -8.88
CA GLU A 616 -13.28 -11.53 -8.28
C GLU A 616 -12.84 -11.77 -6.83
N LEU A 617 -11.53 -11.66 -6.56
CA LEU A 617 -11.00 -11.73 -5.21
C LEU A 617 -11.54 -10.61 -4.32
N MET A 618 -11.66 -9.38 -4.82
CA MET A 618 -12.28 -8.28 -4.06
C MET A 618 -13.74 -8.58 -3.70
N GLU A 619 -14.51 -9.14 -4.63
CA GLU A 619 -15.90 -9.53 -4.34
C GLU A 619 -15.96 -10.63 -3.28
N ARG A 620 -15.03 -11.58 -3.34
CA ARG A 620 -14.89 -12.61 -2.31
C ARG A 620 -14.53 -12.02 -0.95
N LEU A 621 -13.58 -11.08 -0.90
CA LEU A 621 -13.21 -10.40 0.35
C LEU A 621 -14.38 -9.62 0.95
N ARG A 622 -15.22 -8.97 0.13
CA ARG A 622 -16.51 -8.38 0.58
C ARG A 622 -17.44 -9.44 1.16
N SER A 623 -17.62 -10.57 0.49
CA SER A 623 -18.48 -11.67 0.97
C SER A 623 -18.02 -12.28 2.30
N LEU A 624 -16.71 -12.22 2.59
CA LEU A 624 -16.09 -12.67 3.84
C LEU A 624 -16.09 -11.56 4.92
N GLY A 625 -16.62 -10.38 4.62
CA GLY A 625 -16.74 -9.23 5.52
C GLY A 625 -15.45 -8.44 5.73
N TYR A 626 -14.42 -8.64 4.90
CA TYR A 626 -13.15 -7.90 4.99
C TYR A 626 -13.22 -6.49 4.40
N VAL A 627 -14.15 -6.27 3.47
CA VAL A 627 -14.38 -4.99 2.79
C VAL A 627 -15.87 -4.65 2.91
N GLN A 628 -16.18 -3.41 3.31
CA GLN A 628 -17.55 -2.92 3.49
C GLN A 628 -18.03 -2.14 2.27
#